data_AF-A0AAW0LHR8-F1
#
_entry.id   AF-A0AAW0LHR8-F1
#
_cell.length_a   1.000
_cell.length_b   1.000
_cell.length_c   1.000
_cell.angle_alpha   90.00
_cell.angle_beta   90.00
_cell.angle_gamma   90.00
#
_symmetry.space_group_name_H-M   'P 1'
#
loop_
_entity.id
_entity.type
_entity.pdbx_description
1 polymer ?
#
loop_
_entity_poly.entity_id
_entity_poly.type
_entity_poly.pdbx_seq_one_letter_code
_entity_poly.pdbx_strand_id
1 'polypeptide(L)'
;MAVKPSRSEKKILYDKKLCTLLSQYSQVLIVHADNVGSNQLQKIRTGLRGDSVILMGKNTMMKRSVRLHAEATGNEAIMNLVPLLVGNVGLVFTKGDLKEVSEEISKYKVGAPARVGLVAPIDVVVPPGNTGLDPSQTSFFQVLNIPTKINKGTVEIITPVELIKKVASEYSFPQAEKVKEYLK
;
A
#
# COMPACT_ATOMS: atom_id res chain seq x y z
N MET A 1 -9.74 23.92 -25.50
CA MET A 1 -9.34 23.86 -24.07
C MET A 1 -10.54 23.39 -23.26
N ALA A 2 -10.45 22.28 -22.54
CA ALA A 2 -11.56 21.84 -21.68
C ALA A 2 -11.74 22.83 -20.51
N VAL A 3 -12.92 23.43 -20.41
CA VAL A 3 -13.28 24.36 -19.32
C VAL A 3 -13.15 23.61 -18.00
N LYS A 4 -12.35 24.14 -17.06
CA LYS A 4 -12.19 23.53 -15.74
C LYS A 4 -13.48 23.76 -14.94
N PRO A 5 -14.22 22.70 -14.55
CA PRO A 5 -15.47 22.87 -13.83
C PRO A 5 -15.22 23.51 -12.46
N SER A 6 -16.25 24.20 -11.96
CA SER A 6 -16.20 24.88 -10.67
C SER A 6 -16.06 23.87 -9.51
N ARG A 7 -15.62 24.35 -8.34
CA ARG A 7 -15.40 23.47 -7.17
C ARG A 7 -16.71 22.79 -6.71
N SER A 8 -17.85 23.46 -6.85
CA SER A 8 -19.18 22.93 -6.52
C SER A 8 -19.62 21.86 -7.52
N GLU A 9 -19.48 22.11 -8.82
CA GLU A 9 -19.81 21.13 -9.87
C GLU A 9 -19.03 19.82 -9.71
N LYS A 10 -17.74 19.89 -9.39
CA LYS A 10 -16.91 18.70 -9.14
C LYS A 10 -17.43 17.84 -8.00
N LYS A 11 -17.93 18.48 -6.93
CA LYS A 11 -18.50 17.77 -5.77
C LYS A 11 -19.78 17.05 -6.16
N ILE A 12 -20.67 17.72 -6.89
CA ILE A 12 -21.94 17.16 -7.35
C ILE A 12 -21.69 16.00 -8.32
N LEU A 13 -20.74 16.16 -9.25
CA LEU A 13 -20.39 15.12 -10.22
C LEU A 13 -19.75 13.90 -9.55
N TYR A 14 -18.90 14.12 -8.54
CA TYR A 14 -18.34 13.03 -7.74
C TYR A 14 -19.42 12.29 -6.95
N ASP A 15 -20.34 13.01 -6.32
CA ASP A 15 -21.44 12.45 -5.54
C ASP A 15 -22.36 11.57 -6.42
N LYS A 16 -22.74 12.10 -7.59
CA LYS A 16 -23.47 11.32 -8.61
C LYS A 16 -22.72 10.05 -9.01
N LYS A 17 -21.42 10.17 -9.31
CA LYS A 17 -20.61 9.01 -9.71
C LYS A 17 -20.54 7.94 -8.60
N LEU A 18 -20.38 8.35 -7.35
CA LEU A 18 -20.34 7.44 -6.21
C LEU A 18 -21.69 6.74 -6.01
N CYS A 19 -22.79 7.49 -6.07
CA CYS A 19 -24.16 6.95 -6.00
C CYS A 19 -24.43 5.93 -7.12
N THR A 20 -24.01 6.23 -8.35
CA THR A 20 -24.12 5.29 -9.48
C THR A 20 -23.34 4.00 -9.22
N LEU A 21 -22.11 4.10 -8.70
CA LEU A 21 -21.29 2.92 -8.40
C LEU A 21 -21.86 2.10 -7.22
N LEU A 22 -22.37 2.75 -6.17
CA LEU A 22 -23.03 2.05 -5.06
C LEU A 22 -24.28 1.28 -5.51
N SER A 23 -25.00 1.80 -6.51
CA SER A 23 -26.22 1.17 -7.01
C SER A 23 -25.95 0.07 -8.05
N GLN A 24 -24.84 0.16 -8.79
CA GLN A 24 -24.48 -0.80 -9.85
C GLN A 24 -23.76 -2.05 -9.36
N TYR A 25 -23.07 -1.96 -8.22
CA TYR A 25 -22.20 -3.01 -7.70
C TYR A 25 -22.75 -3.55 -6.39
N SER A 26 -22.77 -4.86 -6.24
CA SER A 26 -23.30 -5.55 -5.06
C SER A 26 -22.31 -5.54 -3.89
N GLN A 27 -21.01 -5.46 -4.17
CA GLN A 27 -19.95 -5.57 -3.17
C GLN A 27 -19.01 -4.36 -3.23
N VAL A 28 -18.62 -3.90 -2.03
CA VAL A 28 -17.71 -2.78 -1.83
C VAL A 28 -16.58 -3.22 -0.90
N LEU A 29 -15.35 -3.01 -1.32
CA LEU A 29 -14.16 -3.31 -0.54
C LEU A 29 -13.41 -2.00 -0.21
N ILE A 30 -13.01 -1.86 1.05
CA ILE A 30 -12.25 -0.72 1.53
C ILE A 30 -10.76 -1.07 1.49
N VAL A 31 -9.96 -0.26 0.80
CA VAL A 31 -8.51 -0.49 0.64
C VAL A 31 -7.74 0.68 1.22
N HIS A 32 -6.71 0.39 2.01
CA HIS A 32 -5.72 1.36 2.46
C HIS A 32 -4.61 1.52 1.40
N ALA A 33 -4.29 2.76 1.05
CA ALA A 33 -3.36 3.12 -0.02
C ALA A 33 -2.15 3.96 0.46
N ASP A 34 -1.71 3.78 1.71
CA ASP A 34 -0.70 4.65 2.34
C ASP A 34 0.69 4.56 1.68
N ASN A 35 1.12 3.38 1.25
CA ASN A 35 2.48 3.13 0.71
C ASN A 35 2.48 2.73 -0.77
N VAL A 36 1.52 3.23 -1.56
CA VAL A 36 1.34 2.81 -2.96
C VAL A 36 1.80 3.91 -3.91
N GLY A 37 2.73 3.58 -4.81
CA GLY A 37 3.18 4.52 -5.84
C GLY A 37 2.13 4.77 -6.93
N SER A 38 2.17 5.92 -7.58
CA SER A 38 1.22 6.29 -8.66
C SER A 38 1.19 5.26 -9.80
N ASN A 39 2.36 4.78 -10.23
CA ASN A 39 2.48 3.75 -11.28
C ASN A 39 1.90 2.40 -10.83
N GLN A 40 2.04 2.05 -9.56
CA GLN A 40 1.48 0.81 -9.00
C GLN A 40 -0.05 0.88 -8.96
N LEU A 41 -0.63 2.01 -8.51
CA LEU A 41 -2.08 2.24 -8.57
C LEU A 41 -2.61 2.21 -10.01
N GLN A 42 -1.83 2.68 -10.99
CA GLN A 42 -2.23 2.61 -12.39
C GLN A 42 -2.22 1.18 -12.94
N LYS A 43 -1.23 0.37 -12.58
CA LYS A 43 -1.18 -1.07 -12.91
C LYS A 43 -2.35 -1.82 -12.27
N ILE A 44 -2.60 -1.61 -10.98
CA ILE A 44 -3.73 -2.21 -10.26
C ILE A 44 -5.07 -1.81 -10.92
N ARG A 45 -5.24 -0.54 -11.29
CA ARG A 45 -6.43 -0.07 -12.01
C ARG A 45 -6.59 -0.66 -13.41
N THR A 46 -5.49 -1.07 -14.04
CA THR A 46 -5.51 -1.71 -15.36
C THR A 46 -5.87 -3.18 -15.24
N GLY A 47 -5.32 -3.88 -14.24
CA GLY A 47 -5.63 -5.29 -13.98
C GLY A 47 -7.08 -5.50 -13.51
N LEU A 48 -7.60 -4.59 -12.69
CA LEU A 48 -8.99 -4.64 -12.21
C LEU A 48 -10.02 -4.15 -13.25
N ARG A 49 -9.57 -3.72 -14.44
CA ARG A 49 -10.46 -3.10 -15.44
C ARG A 49 -11.32 -4.16 -16.12
N GLY A 50 -12.63 -4.09 -15.86
CA GLY A 50 -13.62 -5.01 -16.41
C GLY A 50 -14.61 -5.40 -15.32
N ASP A 51 -14.09 -6.02 -14.27
CA ASP A 51 -14.90 -6.56 -13.17
C ASP A 51 -15.04 -5.59 -12.01
N SER A 52 -14.06 -4.70 -11.85
CA SER A 52 -13.95 -3.80 -10.69
C SER A 52 -13.60 -2.36 -11.04
N VAL A 53 -14.09 -1.43 -10.22
CA VAL A 53 -13.79 0.01 -10.34
C VAL A 53 -13.26 0.54 -9.02
N ILE A 54 -12.08 1.13 -9.05
CA ILE A 54 -11.49 1.83 -7.90
C ILE A 54 -11.88 3.30 -7.92
N LEU A 55 -12.46 3.77 -6.81
CA LEU A 55 -12.77 5.17 -6.56
C LEU A 55 -11.99 5.66 -5.33
N MET A 56 -11.12 6.64 -5.55
CA MET A 56 -10.45 7.38 -4.47
C MET A 56 -11.13 8.74 -4.31
N GLY A 57 -11.26 9.21 -3.07
CA GLY A 57 -11.82 10.52 -2.78
C GLY A 57 -11.47 11.06 -1.40
N LYS A 58 -11.90 12.29 -1.13
CA LYS A 58 -11.72 12.90 0.19
C LYS A 58 -12.69 12.24 1.18
N ASN A 59 -12.18 11.78 2.33
CA ASN A 59 -12.98 11.06 3.32
C ASN A 59 -14.24 11.83 3.74
N THR A 60 -14.16 13.15 3.90
CA THR A 60 -15.33 13.97 4.26
C THR A 60 -16.42 13.95 3.19
N MET A 61 -16.04 13.93 1.91
CA MET A 61 -16.99 13.85 0.80
C MET A 61 -17.61 12.46 0.74
N MET A 62 -16.78 11.42 0.83
CA MET A 62 -17.25 10.03 0.78
C MET A 62 -18.20 9.71 1.94
N LYS A 63 -17.85 10.10 3.17
CA LYS A 63 -18.73 9.91 4.34
C LYS A 63 -20.07 10.60 4.16
N ARG A 64 -20.10 11.80 3.58
CA ARG A 64 -21.36 12.52 3.29
C ARG A 64 -22.19 11.79 2.23
N SER A 65 -21.58 11.42 1.10
CA SER A 65 -22.25 10.73 0.00
C SER A 65 -22.83 9.39 0.44
N VAL A 66 -22.07 8.62 1.21
CA VAL A 66 -22.48 7.32 1.76
C VAL A 66 -23.66 7.47 2.73
N ARG A 67 -23.67 8.50 3.59
CA ARG A 67 -24.82 8.78 4.48
C ARG A 67 -26.08 9.13 3.71
N LEU A 68 -25.99 10.05 2.74
CA LEU A 68 -27.12 10.45 1.91
C LEU A 68 -27.70 9.27 1.11
N HIS A 69 -26.82 8.39 0.61
CA HIS A 69 -27.24 7.19 -0.10
C HIS A 69 -27.87 6.14 0.81
N ALA A 70 -27.35 5.97 2.03
CA ALA A 70 -27.92 5.09 3.04
C ALA A 70 -29.30 5.56 3.49
N GLU A 71 -29.50 6.87 3.67
CA GLU A 71 -30.83 7.46 3.97
C GLU A 71 -31.82 7.23 2.82
N ALA A 72 -31.37 7.32 1.57
CA ALA A 72 -32.23 7.12 0.39
C ALA A 72 -32.57 5.64 0.12
N THR A 73 -31.65 4.71 0.41
CA THR A 73 -31.79 3.28 0.10
C THR A 73 -32.27 2.47 1.32
N GLY A 74 -32.18 3.03 2.53
CA GLY A 74 -32.53 2.35 3.78
C GLY A 74 -31.59 1.21 4.17
N ASN A 75 -30.41 1.12 3.56
CA ASN A 75 -29.49 -0.01 3.76
C ASN A 75 -28.46 0.31 4.86
N GLU A 76 -28.64 -0.28 6.04
CA GLU A 76 -27.76 -0.10 7.20
C GLU A 76 -26.33 -0.59 6.97
N ALA A 77 -26.13 -1.57 6.07
CA ALA A 77 -24.79 -2.08 5.77
C ALA A 77 -23.85 -1.00 5.21
N ILE A 78 -24.41 -0.01 4.51
CA ILE A 78 -23.66 1.11 3.93
C ILE A 78 -23.20 2.09 5.03
N MET A 79 -23.96 2.22 6.13
CA MET A 79 -23.57 3.06 7.27
C MET A 79 -22.33 2.53 7.98
N ASN A 80 -22.14 1.20 8.00
CA ASN A 80 -20.95 0.57 8.58
C ASN A 80 -19.64 0.89 7.84
N LEU A 81 -19.71 1.43 6.61
CA LEU A 81 -18.53 1.88 5.87
C LEU A 81 -17.96 3.19 6.42
N VAL A 82 -18.80 4.05 7.01
CA VAL A 82 -18.42 5.38 7.51
C VAL A 82 -17.27 5.36 8.54
N PRO A 83 -17.27 4.49 9.57
CA PRO A 83 -16.17 4.43 10.53
C PRO A 83 -14.86 3.92 9.93
N LEU A 84 -14.91 3.09 8.89
CA LEU A 84 -13.73 2.48 8.26
C LEU A 84 -12.98 3.43 7.32
N LEU A 85 -13.59 4.56 6.93
CA LEU A 85 -12.98 5.58 6.07
C LEU A 85 -12.03 6.51 6.86
N VAL A 86 -10.88 5.98 7.29
CA VAL A 86 -9.83 6.69 8.05
C VAL A 86 -8.47 6.53 7.37
N GLY A 87 -7.73 7.64 7.21
CA GLY A 87 -6.44 7.65 6.51
C GLY A 87 -6.58 7.75 5.00
N ASN A 88 -5.56 7.27 4.26
CA ASN A 88 -5.58 7.24 2.81
C ASN A 88 -6.33 5.99 2.32
N VAL A 89 -7.63 6.14 2.06
CA VAL A 89 -8.52 5.02 1.77
C VAL A 89 -9.19 5.16 0.40
N GLY A 90 -9.32 4.03 -0.28
CA GLY A 90 -10.07 3.86 -1.51
C GLY A 90 -11.25 2.90 -1.36
N LEU A 91 -12.26 3.08 -2.21
CA LEU A 91 -13.34 2.12 -2.40
C LEU A 91 -13.11 1.34 -3.69
N VAL A 92 -13.21 0.03 -3.63
CA VAL A 92 -13.21 -0.86 -4.78
C VAL A 92 -14.61 -1.44 -4.90
N PHE A 93 -15.27 -1.15 -6.02
CA PHE A 93 -16.57 -1.69 -6.36
C PHE A 93 -16.35 -2.89 -7.26
N THR A 94 -16.92 -4.05 -6.92
CA THR A 94 -16.77 -5.28 -7.69
C THR A 94 -18.11 -5.97 -7.90
N LYS A 95 -18.26 -6.61 -9.06
CA LYS A 95 -19.36 -7.55 -9.33
C LYS A 95 -18.94 -9.01 -9.15
N GLY A 96 -17.63 -9.28 -9.22
CA GLY A 96 -17.05 -10.60 -8.97
C GLY A 96 -16.79 -10.86 -7.50
N ASP A 97 -16.25 -12.04 -7.19
CA ASP A 97 -16.06 -12.48 -5.81
C ASP A 97 -14.96 -11.71 -5.07
N LEU A 98 -15.20 -11.46 -3.78
CA LEU A 98 -14.26 -10.77 -2.87
C LEU A 98 -12.87 -11.44 -2.83
N LYS A 99 -12.81 -12.77 -2.95
CA LYS A 99 -11.57 -13.53 -2.89
C LYS A 99 -10.69 -13.27 -4.11
N GLU A 100 -11.27 -13.34 -5.31
CA GLU A 100 -10.55 -13.14 -6.57
C GLU A 100 -9.98 -11.72 -6.64
N VAL A 101 -10.76 -10.71 -6.25
CA VAL A 101 -10.29 -9.32 -6.21
C VAL A 101 -9.14 -9.15 -5.21
N SER A 102 -9.21 -9.79 -4.05
CA SER A 102 -8.13 -9.74 -3.06
C SER A 102 -6.86 -10.42 -3.55
N GLU A 103 -6.98 -11.58 -4.20
CA GLU A 103 -5.85 -12.29 -4.80
C GLU A 103 -5.22 -11.48 -5.94
N GLU A 104 -6.04 -10.87 -6.79
CA GLU A 104 -5.58 -10.04 -7.89
C GLU A 104 -4.83 -8.80 -7.38
N ILE A 105 -5.36 -8.11 -6.37
CA ILE A 105 -4.67 -6.99 -5.72
C ILE A 105 -3.34 -7.46 -5.09
N SER A 106 -3.31 -8.67 -4.52
CA SER A 106 -2.12 -9.23 -3.88
C SER A 106 -1.00 -9.55 -4.87
N LYS A 107 -1.32 -9.95 -6.10
CA LYS A 107 -0.33 -10.18 -7.18
C LYS A 107 0.45 -8.91 -7.54
N TYR A 108 -0.18 -7.74 -7.44
CA TYR A 108 0.44 -6.46 -7.74
C TYR A 108 1.17 -5.82 -6.54
N LYS A 109 1.43 -6.61 -5.47
CA LYS A 109 2.27 -6.18 -4.36
C LYS A 109 3.73 -6.15 -4.80
N VAL A 110 4.18 -4.97 -5.24
CA VAL A 110 5.58 -4.73 -5.58
C VAL A 110 6.38 -4.55 -4.29
N GLY A 111 7.49 -5.28 -4.16
CA GLY A 111 8.48 -5.03 -3.11
C GLY A 111 9.07 -3.64 -3.31
N ALA A 112 8.79 -2.74 -2.38
CA ALA A 112 9.40 -1.42 -2.34
C ALA A 112 10.53 -1.43 -1.29
N PRO A 113 11.67 -0.77 -1.55
CA PRO A 113 12.70 -0.61 -0.55
C PRO A 113 12.13 0.17 0.64
N ALA A 114 12.55 -0.21 1.84
CA ALA A 114 12.17 0.49 3.06
C ALA A 114 12.61 1.96 2.99
N ARG A 115 11.78 2.87 3.52
CA ARG A 115 12.11 4.28 3.66
C ARG A 115 12.51 4.58 5.10
N VAL A 116 13.57 5.35 5.28
CA VAL A 116 14.06 5.83 6.58
C VAL A 116 12.91 6.52 7.34
N GLY A 117 12.77 6.25 8.63
CA GLY A 117 11.76 6.87 9.51
C GLY A 117 10.33 6.33 9.39
N LEU A 118 10.08 5.29 8.59
CA LEU A 118 8.79 4.60 8.57
C LEU A 118 8.76 3.44 9.59
N VAL A 119 7.57 3.02 10.01
CA VAL A 119 7.40 1.77 10.77
C VAL A 119 7.39 0.59 9.79
N ALA A 120 8.10 -0.47 10.14
CA ALA A 120 8.17 -1.67 9.31
C ALA A 120 6.86 -2.46 9.31
N PRO A 121 6.23 -2.71 8.14
CA PRO A 121 4.99 -3.48 8.10
C PRO A 121 5.22 -5.00 8.21
N ILE A 122 6.44 -5.46 7.93
CA ILE A 122 6.87 -6.87 7.90
C ILE A 122 8.25 -6.95 8.53
N ASP A 123 8.55 -8.06 9.19
CA ASP A 123 9.88 -8.34 9.74
C ASP A 123 10.91 -8.45 8.62
N VAL A 124 12.03 -7.74 8.77
CA VAL A 124 13.11 -7.72 7.77
C VAL A 124 14.19 -8.69 8.21
N VAL A 125 14.33 -9.80 7.47
CA VAL A 125 15.33 -10.84 7.71
C VAL A 125 16.36 -10.80 6.60
N VAL A 126 17.65 -10.85 6.96
CA VAL A 126 18.73 -10.99 5.99
C VAL A 126 19.14 -12.45 5.93
N PRO A 127 19.08 -13.11 4.75
CA PRO A 127 19.50 -14.49 4.61
C PRO A 127 21.04 -14.63 4.68
N PRO A 128 21.56 -15.79 5.10
CA PRO A 128 22.98 -16.07 5.08
C PRO A 128 23.48 -16.20 3.63
N GLY A 129 24.68 -15.69 3.37
CA GLY A 129 25.26 -15.74 2.03
C GLY A 129 26.30 -14.65 1.76
N ASN A 130 26.97 -14.76 0.62
CA ASN A 130 27.95 -13.79 0.19
C ASN A 130 27.27 -12.51 -0.31
N THR A 131 27.67 -11.35 0.22
CA THR A 131 27.11 -10.05 -0.17
C THR A 131 27.78 -9.46 -1.41
N GLY A 132 28.96 -9.97 -1.80
CA GLY A 132 29.72 -9.43 -2.92
C GLY A 132 30.31 -8.04 -2.67
N LEU A 133 30.22 -7.52 -1.44
CA LEU A 133 30.79 -6.23 -1.05
C LEU A 133 32.26 -6.35 -0.65
N ASP A 134 33.00 -5.27 -0.89
CA ASP A 134 34.41 -5.12 -0.55
C ASP A 134 34.64 -5.08 0.98
N PRO A 135 35.74 -5.65 1.53
CA PRO A 135 35.95 -5.78 2.98
C PRO A 135 36.02 -4.43 3.71
N SER A 136 36.32 -3.36 2.98
CA SER A 136 36.37 -1.98 3.47
C SER A 136 35.04 -1.51 4.07
N GLN A 137 33.92 -2.11 3.68
CA GLN A 137 32.56 -1.74 4.13
C GLN A 137 32.01 -2.62 5.26
N THR A 138 32.84 -3.39 5.95
CA THR A 138 32.43 -4.27 7.05
C THR A 138 31.88 -3.52 8.28
N SER A 139 32.33 -2.28 8.51
CA SER A 139 31.90 -1.45 9.64
C SER A 139 30.38 -1.23 9.70
N PHE A 140 29.70 -1.19 8.55
CA PHE A 140 28.26 -1.01 8.48
C PHE A 140 27.49 -2.23 9.01
N PHE A 141 27.93 -3.44 8.68
CA PHE A 141 27.30 -4.67 9.16
C PHE A 141 27.43 -4.82 10.67
N GLN A 142 28.53 -4.32 11.24
CA GLN A 142 28.75 -4.28 12.69
C GLN A 142 27.76 -3.33 13.38
N VAL A 143 27.52 -2.13 12.83
CA VAL A 143 26.53 -1.17 13.37
C VAL A 143 25.11 -1.75 13.33
N LEU A 144 24.82 -2.62 12.37
CA LEU A 144 23.53 -3.29 12.24
C LEU A 144 23.42 -4.60 13.03
N ASN A 145 24.40 -4.93 13.86
CA ASN A 145 24.49 -6.20 14.59
C ASN A 145 24.39 -7.45 13.70
N ILE A 146 24.87 -7.37 12.44
CA ILE A 146 24.93 -8.50 11.53
C ILE A 146 26.32 -9.16 11.67
N PRO A 147 26.41 -10.42 12.13
CA PRO A 147 27.66 -11.14 12.20
C PRO A 147 28.13 -11.52 10.78
N THR A 148 29.27 -10.96 10.39
CA THR A 148 29.87 -11.16 9.07
C THR A 148 31.30 -11.68 9.18
N LYS A 149 31.74 -12.42 8.16
CA LYS A 149 33.10 -12.93 8.02
C LYS A 149 33.63 -12.61 6.62
N ILE A 150 34.91 -12.28 6.52
CA ILE A 150 35.55 -12.06 5.23
C ILE A 150 35.99 -13.41 4.68
N ASN A 151 35.41 -13.83 3.56
CA ASN A 151 35.76 -15.04 2.84
C ASN A 151 36.13 -14.68 1.40
N LYS A 152 37.32 -15.12 0.94
CA LYS A 152 37.83 -14.90 -0.43
C LYS A 152 37.80 -13.44 -0.91
N GLY A 153 38.05 -12.48 -0.02
CA GLY A 153 38.06 -11.04 -0.35
C GLY A 153 36.68 -10.39 -0.44
N THR A 154 35.60 -11.10 -0.08
CA THR A 154 34.24 -10.57 -0.03
C THR A 154 33.61 -10.79 1.34
N VAL A 155 32.64 -9.95 1.72
CA VAL A 155 31.93 -10.06 3.02
C VAL A 155 30.80 -11.08 2.94
N GLU A 156 30.83 -12.09 3.80
CA GLU A 156 29.82 -13.15 3.91
C GLU A 156 29.06 -13.06 5.24
N ILE A 157 27.73 -13.22 5.19
CA ILE A 157 26.85 -13.25 6.36
C ILE A 157 26.75 -14.70 6.85
N ILE A 158 27.09 -14.92 8.13
CA ILE A 158 27.20 -16.27 8.72
C ILE A 158 25.82 -16.81 9.10
N THR A 159 25.01 -15.97 9.77
CA THR A 159 23.72 -16.38 10.33
C THR A 159 22.62 -15.45 9.85
N PRO A 160 21.40 -15.98 9.60
CA PRO A 160 20.25 -15.12 9.39
C PRO A 160 19.99 -14.28 10.64
N VAL A 161 19.85 -12.98 10.45
CA VAL A 161 19.52 -12.05 11.54
C VAL A 161 18.27 -11.26 11.17
N GLU A 162 17.33 -11.19 12.12
CA GLU A 162 16.18 -10.31 12.05
C GLU A 162 16.61 -8.90 12.43
N LEU A 163 16.58 -7.97 11.47
CA LEU A 163 17.05 -6.60 11.69
C LEU A 163 16.01 -5.74 12.39
N ILE A 164 14.74 -5.90 12.02
CA ILE A 164 13.65 -5.02 12.43
C ILE A 164 12.41 -5.87 12.66
N LYS A 165 11.77 -5.68 13.83
CA LYS A 165 10.48 -6.28 14.17
C LYS A 165 9.34 -5.31 13.87
N LYS A 166 8.22 -5.85 13.38
CA LYS A 166 7.01 -5.17 12.88
C LYS A 166 6.41 -4.05 13.76
N VAL A 167 6.77 -3.91 15.04
CA VAL A 167 6.02 -3.06 15.99
C VAL A 167 6.88 -2.00 16.72
N ALA A 168 8.22 -2.08 16.68
CA ALA A 168 9.02 -1.37 17.69
C ALA A 168 10.16 -0.48 17.17
N SER A 169 10.48 -0.45 15.88
CA SER A 169 11.63 0.33 15.41
C SER A 169 11.36 1.10 14.12
N GLU A 170 11.70 2.39 14.19
CA GLU A 170 11.82 3.26 13.02
C GLU A 170 13.04 2.83 12.19
N TYR A 171 12.92 2.86 10.86
CA TYR A 171 14.07 2.61 9.98
C TYR A 171 15.15 3.67 10.21
N SER A 172 16.34 3.24 10.65
CA SER A 172 17.52 4.13 10.78
C SER A 172 18.22 4.31 9.43
N PHE A 173 18.87 5.48 9.24
CA PHE A 173 19.48 5.91 7.98
C PHE A 173 20.41 4.87 7.32
N PRO A 174 21.30 4.13 8.05
CA PRO A 174 22.16 3.13 7.44
C PRO A 174 21.44 1.87 6.96
N GLN A 175 20.26 1.56 7.53
CA GLN A 175 19.53 0.32 7.26
C GLN A 175 18.79 0.38 5.92
N ALA A 176 18.13 1.50 5.62
CA ALA A 176 17.26 1.61 4.45
C ALA A 176 18.03 1.66 3.11
N GLU A 177 19.15 2.39 3.06
CA GLU A 177 19.94 2.54 1.82
C GLU A 177 20.59 1.23 1.37
N LYS A 178 21.10 0.43 2.31
CA LYS A 178 21.78 -0.82 1.98
C LYS A 178 20.82 -2.00 1.80
N VAL A 179 19.67 -2.02 2.48
CA VAL A 179 18.58 -2.95 2.13
C VAL A 179 18.11 -2.70 0.68
N LYS A 180 18.10 -1.45 0.23
CA LYS A 180 17.80 -1.09 -1.17
C LYS A 180 18.89 -1.57 -2.15
N GLU A 181 20.13 -1.70 -1.71
CA GLU A 181 21.24 -2.25 -2.52
C GLU A 181 21.19 -3.79 -2.56
N TYR A 182 20.79 -4.43 -1.46
CA TYR A 182 20.66 -5.88 -1.33
C TYR A 182 19.39 -6.47 -1.98
N LEU A 183 18.30 -5.69 -2.09
CA LEU A 183 17.02 -6.10 -2.71
C LEU A 183 16.85 -5.64 -4.16
N LYS A 184 17.92 -5.18 -4.82
CA LYS A 184 17.93 -4.98 -6.28
C LYS A 184 18.29 -6.27 -6.99
#